data_AF-A0A0C9RUJ0-F1
#
_entry.id   AF-A0A0C9RUJ0-F1
#
_cell.length_a   1.000
_cell.length_b   1.000
_cell.length_c   1.000
_cell.angle_alpha   90.00
_cell.angle_beta   90.00
_cell.angle_gamma   90.00
#
_symmetry.space_group_name_H-M   'P 1'
#
loop_
_entity.id
_entity.type
_entity.pdbx_description
1 polymer ?
#
loop_
_entity_poly.entity_id
_entity_poly.type
_entity_poly.pdbx_seq_one_letter_code
_entity_poly.pdbx_strand_id
1 'polypeptide(L)'
;TATGFSKIATKCCFLSELTLSGCLQMTDHDLLVMCQNLRALRVFNMSGSFLNLTSGSIGAVGNLPLLEELNLSHNSAVTDAVIAAISASCTKLRFLDITCCDHGITDVALSHLSRCAGLRQLKMNYLGQITDSGLGSLSCQGLLQSIEARGCPHVTDGGVLILVELCRDLRLLDVSGCERVTTAAVMSCVDIVCERSNALTIVVGGTCVEHKKLSLDPKGMLKIDIHNFCLEHYRPDRLERMSLHDEHDWYGDLDGYEGDAEAEARAQDYLENDDPLMDEDYIMS
;
A
#
# COMPACT_ATOMS: atom_id res chain seq x y z
N THR A 1 -10.35 2.78 24.42
CA THR A 1 -11.44 1.90 24.86
C THR A 1 -12.75 2.39 24.24
N ALA A 2 -13.73 1.51 24.01
CA ALA A 2 -15.02 1.87 23.38
C ALA A 2 -15.73 3.05 24.06
N THR A 3 -15.63 3.13 25.40
CA THR A 3 -16.15 4.26 26.18
C THR A 3 -15.48 5.60 25.88
N GLY A 4 -14.20 5.59 25.48
CA GLY A 4 -13.46 6.78 25.07
C GLY A 4 -13.91 7.28 23.69
N PHE A 5 -14.08 6.38 22.73
CA PHE A 5 -14.50 6.72 21.37
C PHE A 5 -15.91 7.31 21.32
N SER A 6 -16.86 6.73 22.04
CA SER A 6 -18.21 7.28 22.17
C SER A 6 -18.21 8.68 22.82
N LYS A 7 -17.37 8.91 23.83
CA LYS A 7 -17.23 10.24 24.45
C LYS A 7 -16.68 11.27 23.48
N ILE A 8 -15.64 10.93 22.71
CA ILE A 8 -15.09 11.83 21.68
C ILE A 8 -16.17 12.15 20.64
N ALA A 9 -16.83 11.12 20.10
CA ALA A 9 -17.88 11.29 19.10
C ALA A 9 -19.00 12.22 19.58
N THR A 10 -19.46 12.06 20.82
CA THR A 10 -20.62 12.81 21.35
C THR A 10 -20.28 14.16 21.97
N LYS A 11 -19.05 14.38 22.44
CA LYS A 11 -18.64 15.63 23.12
C LYS A 11 -17.80 16.55 22.23
N CYS A 12 -17.17 16.03 21.19
CA CYS A 12 -16.26 16.78 20.32
C CYS A 12 -16.85 16.93 18.89
N CYS A 13 -18.13 17.29 18.76
CA CYS A 13 -18.83 17.35 17.46
C CYS A 13 -18.28 18.40 16.47
N PHE A 14 -17.45 19.33 16.95
CA PHE A 14 -16.77 20.34 16.13
C PHE A 14 -15.33 19.96 15.76
N LEU A 15 -14.91 18.73 16.08
CA LEU A 15 -13.57 18.26 15.75
C LEU A 15 -13.35 18.31 14.23
N SER A 16 -12.34 19.06 13.79
CA SER A 16 -11.99 19.20 12.38
C SER A 16 -10.94 18.20 11.92
N GLU A 17 -10.12 17.69 12.85
CA GLU A 17 -9.00 16.81 12.54
C GLU A 17 -8.93 15.69 13.57
N LEU A 18 -8.80 14.45 13.09
CA LEU A 18 -8.71 13.27 13.93
C LEU A 18 -7.68 12.30 13.34
N THR A 19 -6.80 11.78 14.18
CA THR A 19 -5.87 10.71 13.84
C THR A 19 -6.13 9.52 14.75
N LEU A 20 -6.34 8.35 14.15
CA LEU A 20 -6.47 7.06 14.80
C LEU A 20 -5.39 6.16 14.20
N SER A 21 -4.28 5.99 14.91
CA SER A 21 -3.20 5.07 14.50
C SER A 21 -2.96 4.07 15.64
N GLY A 22 -2.78 2.79 15.29
CA GLY A 22 -2.56 1.73 16.27
C GLY A 22 -3.75 1.46 17.20
N CYS A 23 -4.97 1.88 16.82
CA CYS A 23 -6.19 1.66 17.60
C CYS A 23 -6.75 0.24 17.38
N LEU A 24 -5.94 -0.78 17.67
CA LEU A 24 -6.24 -2.20 17.36
C LEU A 24 -7.53 -2.74 17.99
N GLN A 25 -7.98 -2.14 19.09
CA GLN A 25 -9.19 -2.53 19.83
C GLN A 25 -10.44 -1.76 19.40
N MET A 26 -10.34 -0.92 18.37
CA MET A 26 -11.48 -0.19 17.82
C MET A 26 -12.41 -1.16 17.08
N THR A 27 -13.71 -1.05 17.34
CA THR A 27 -14.73 -1.89 16.72
C THR A 27 -15.53 -1.16 15.65
N ASP A 28 -16.23 -1.91 14.80
CA ASP A 28 -17.16 -1.35 13.80
C ASP A 28 -18.15 -0.35 14.42
N HIS A 29 -18.68 -0.68 15.61
CA HIS A 29 -19.62 0.18 16.31
C HIS A 29 -18.99 1.54 16.67
N ASP A 30 -17.73 1.54 17.13
CA ASP A 30 -17.03 2.78 17.49
C ASP A 30 -16.87 3.69 16.27
N LEU A 31 -16.46 3.14 15.11
CA LEU A 31 -16.29 3.92 13.88
C LEU A 31 -17.62 4.46 13.36
N LEU A 32 -18.68 3.64 13.39
CA LEU A 32 -20.01 4.05 12.98
C LEU A 32 -20.51 5.24 13.80
N VAL A 33 -20.38 5.17 15.13
CA VAL A 33 -20.78 6.25 16.04
C VAL A 33 -19.95 7.51 15.79
N MET A 34 -18.64 7.38 15.55
CA MET A 34 -17.81 8.53 15.19
C MET A 34 -18.27 9.20 13.89
N CYS A 35 -18.42 8.44 12.80
CA CYS A 35 -18.82 8.97 11.50
C CYS A 35 -20.22 9.60 11.51
N GLN A 36 -21.11 9.14 12.40
CA GLN A 36 -22.43 9.73 12.59
C GLN A 36 -22.39 11.10 13.29
N ASN A 37 -21.47 11.29 14.24
CA ASN A 37 -21.47 12.48 15.10
C ASN A 37 -20.41 13.53 14.70
N LEU A 38 -19.24 13.12 14.23
CA LEU A 38 -18.11 13.99 13.89
C LEU A 38 -18.26 14.60 12.49
N ARG A 39 -19.42 15.18 12.18
CA ARG A 39 -19.74 15.67 10.83
C ARG A 39 -18.96 16.92 10.41
N ALA A 40 -18.25 17.55 11.35
CA ALA A 40 -17.35 18.67 11.12
C ALA A 40 -15.94 18.26 10.65
N LEU A 41 -15.65 16.96 10.60
CA LEU A 41 -14.32 16.46 10.29
C LEU A 41 -13.90 16.78 8.85
N ARG A 42 -12.70 17.36 8.71
CA ARG A 42 -12.05 17.76 7.47
C ARG A 42 -10.82 16.92 7.17
N VAL A 43 -10.06 16.55 8.20
CA VAL A 43 -8.89 15.66 8.09
C VAL A 43 -9.13 14.42 8.93
N PHE A 44 -9.08 13.26 8.30
CA PHE A 44 -9.17 11.99 9.00
C PHE A 44 -8.03 11.06 8.61
N ASN A 45 -7.18 10.75 9.58
CA ASN A 45 -6.14 9.74 9.42
C ASN A 45 -6.54 8.47 10.16
N MET A 46 -6.74 7.40 9.41
CA MET A 46 -7.05 6.05 9.88
C MET A 46 -6.12 5.05 9.19
N SER A 47 -4.82 5.35 9.21
CA SER A 47 -3.77 4.48 8.67
C SER A 47 -3.40 3.35 9.63
N GLY A 48 -2.95 2.24 9.05
CA GLY A 48 -2.57 1.02 9.74
C GLY A 48 -3.67 -0.04 9.75
N SER A 49 -3.33 -1.17 10.38
CA SER A 49 -4.24 -2.32 10.48
C SER A 49 -5.23 -2.14 11.63
N PHE A 50 -6.50 -2.43 11.35
CA PHE A 50 -7.58 -2.44 12.33
C PHE A 50 -8.24 -3.83 12.33
N LEU A 51 -7.84 -4.66 13.28
CA LEU A 51 -8.19 -6.09 13.31
C LEU A 51 -9.70 -6.35 13.44
N ASN A 52 -10.45 -5.41 14.02
CA ASN A 52 -11.88 -5.55 14.29
C ASN A 52 -12.74 -4.60 13.43
N LEU A 53 -12.17 -4.05 12.35
CA LEU A 53 -12.91 -3.22 11.40
C LEU A 53 -13.18 -3.96 10.09
N THR A 54 -14.42 -3.87 9.63
CA THR A 54 -14.85 -4.38 8.33
C THR A 54 -14.88 -3.30 7.26
N SER A 55 -14.88 -3.71 5.99
CA SER A 55 -15.10 -2.79 4.87
C SER A 55 -16.42 -2.01 4.99
N GLY A 56 -17.45 -2.64 5.57
CA GLY A 56 -18.73 -2.01 5.84
C GLY A 56 -18.64 -0.83 6.81
N SER A 57 -17.88 -0.96 7.90
CA SER A 57 -17.71 0.13 8.87
C SER A 57 -16.78 1.23 8.34
N ILE A 58 -15.71 0.88 7.62
CA ILE A 58 -14.82 1.86 6.98
C ILE A 58 -15.60 2.66 5.91
N GLY A 59 -16.51 2.01 5.18
CA GLY A 59 -17.41 2.69 4.25
C GLY A 59 -18.25 3.81 4.91
N ALA A 60 -18.48 3.76 6.23
CA ALA A 60 -19.17 4.81 6.95
C ALA A 60 -18.43 6.15 6.96
N VAL A 61 -17.13 6.18 6.65
CA VAL A 61 -16.37 7.42 6.39
C VAL A 61 -17.02 8.26 5.30
N GLY A 62 -17.71 7.63 4.34
CA GLY A 62 -18.53 8.33 3.33
C GLY A 62 -19.61 9.24 3.92
N ASN A 63 -19.99 9.08 5.20
CA ASN A 63 -20.98 9.93 5.86
C ASN A 63 -20.43 11.28 6.36
N LEU A 64 -19.12 11.55 6.15
CA LEU A 64 -18.44 12.77 6.56
C LEU A 64 -18.46 13.81 5.41
N PRO A 65 -19.39 14.79 5.42
CA PRO A 65 -19.65 15.64 4.25
C PRO A 65 -18.61 16.74 4.04
N LEU A 66 -17.80 17.03 5.07
CA LEU A 66 -16.79 18.08 5.05
C LEU A 66 -15.37 17.54 4.86
N LEU A 67 -15.22 16.23 4.63
CA LEU A 67 -13.92 15.59 4.54
C LEU A 67 -13.14 16.11 3.33
N GLU A 68 -11.93 16.58 3.58
CA GLU A 68 -10.99 17.14 2.60
C GLU A 68 -9.75 16.26 2.45
N GLU A 69 -9.30 15.62 3.53
CA GLU A 69 -8.12 14.76 3.54
C GLU A 69 -8.41 13.46 4.27
N LEU A 70 -8.12 12.35 3.61
CA LEU A 70 -8.34 11.02 4.14
C LEU A 70 -7.11 10.14 3.93
N ASN A 71 -6.58 9.58 5.01
CA ASN A 71 -5.52 8.58 4.95
C ASN A 71 -6.06 7.24 5.46
N LEU A 72 -6.08 6.25 4.57
CA LEU A 72 -6.50 4.87 4.82
C LEU A 72 -5.35 3.87 4.56
N SER A 73 -4.11 4.34 4.42
CA SER A 73 -2.99 3.49 4.06
C SER A 73 -2.77 2.34 5.05
N HIS A 74 -2.25 1.21 4.57
CA HIS A 74 -1.99 -0.01 5.33
C HIS A 74 -3.23 -0.64 5.98
N ASN A 75 -4.41 -0.40 5.42
CA ASN A 75 -5.67 -0.94 5.93
C ASN A 75 -6.23 -2.02 4.98
N SER A 76 -6.07 -3.29 5.34
CA SER A 76 -6.48 -4.44 4.53
C SER A 76 -7.99 -4.59 4.37
N ALA A 77 -8.80 -3.91 5.20
CA ALA A 77 -10.26 -3.92 5.08
C ALA A 77 -10.78 -2.86 4.08
N VAL A 78 -9.90 -2.06 3.47
CA VAL A 78 -10.25 -1.09 2.42
C VAL A 78 -10.42 -1.81 1.10
N THR A 79 -11.60 -1.67 0.50
CA THR A 79 -11.96 -2.31 -0.78
C THR A 79 -12.58 -1.31 -1.76
N ASP A 80 -12.81 -1.73 -3.00
CA ASP A 80 -13.52 -0.92 -4.00
C ASP A 80 -14.87 -0.39 -3.49
N ALA A 81 -15.59 -1.16 -2.65
CA ALA A 81 -16.86 -0.74 -2.05
C ALA A 81 -16.69 0.42 -1.05
N VAL A 82 -15.58 0.44 -0.30
CA VAL A 82 -15.23 1.56 0.60
C VAL A 82 -14.98 2.81 -0.23
N ILE A 83 -14.20 2.69 -1.31
CA ILE A 83 -13.91 3.80 -2.22
C ILE A 83 -15.19 4.30 -2.90
N ALA A 84 -16.10 3.41 -3.28
CA ALA A 84 -17.40 3.78 -3.82
C ALA A 84 -18.22 4.64 -2.83
N ALA A 85 -18.29 4.22 -1.56
CA ALA A 85 -19.02 4.95 -0.51
C ALA A 85 -18.43 6.34 -0.24
N ILE A 86 -17.09 6.45 -0.19
CA ILE A 86 -16.39 7.73 -0.03
C ILE A 86 -16.63 8.62 -1.25
N SER A 87 -16.48 8.07 -2.45
CA SER A 87 -16.58 8.83 -3.71
C SER A 87 -17.99 9.38 -3.96
N ALA A 88 -19.02 8.70 -3.46
CA ALA A 88 -20.41 9.11 -3.62
C ALA A 88 -20.77 10.36 -2.79
N SER A 89 -20.12 10.59 -1.65
CA SER A 89 -20.59 11.52 -0.62
C SER A 89 -19.56 12.56 -0.20
N CYS A 90 -18.26 12.22 -0.19
CA CYS A 90 -17.17 13.11 0.21
C CYS A 90 -16.76 14.05 -0.94
N THR A 91 -17.69 14.89 -1.40
CA THR A 91 -17.50 15.81 -2.55
C THR A 91 -16.41 16.87 -2.36
N LYS A 92 -15.94 17.09 -1.12
CA LYS A 92 -14.87 18.03 -0.78
C LYS A 92 -13.48 17.40 -0.71
N LEU A 93 -13.38 16.09 -0.93
CA LEU A 93 -12.13 15.35 -0.81
C LEU A 93 -11.09 15.86 -1.82
N ARG A 94 -9.91 16.20 -1.33
CA ARG A 94 -8.76 16.75 -2.08
C ARG A 94 -7.54 15.84 -1.99
N PHE A 95 -7.39 15.11 -0.90
CA PHE A 95 -6.30 14.17 -0.67
C PHE A 95 -6.86 12.81 -0.26
N LEU A 96 -6.37 11.75 -0.91
CA LEU A 96 -6.64 10.38 -0.54
C LEU A 96 -5.34 9.56 -0.57
N ASP A 97 -5.08 8.84 0.52
CA ASP A 97 -4.01 7.85 0.59
C ASP A 97 -4.58 6.46 0.86
N ILE A 98 -4.36 5.54 -0.08
CA ILE A 98 -4.73 4.12 -0.05
C ILE A 98 -3.50 3.23 -0.28
N THR A 99 -2.31 3.73 0.07
CA THR A 99 -1.05 2.98 0.00
C THR A 99 -1.16 1.65 0.76
N CYS A 100 -0.70 0.54 0.18
CA CYS A 100 -0.75 -0.80 0.79
C CYS A 100 -2.17 -1.28 1.17
N CYS A 101 -3.20 -0.88 0.43
CA CYS A 101 -4.55 -1.47 0.50
C CYS A 101 -4.76 -2.49 -0.63
N ASP A 102 -3.82 -3.41 -0.79
CA ASP A 102 -3.62 -4.27 -1.98
C ASP A 102 -4.61 -5.44 -2.10
N HIS A 103 -5.26 -5.84 -1.01
CA HIS A 103 -6.13 -7.02 -0.96
C HIS A 103 -7.48 -6.83 -1.68
N GLY A 104 -8.01 -5.60 -1.71
CA GLY A 104 -9.39 -5.34 -2.14
C GLY A 104 -9.57 -4.15 -3.07
N ILE A 105 -8.48 -3.53 -3.51
CA ILE A 105 -8.51 -2.38 -4.42
C ILE A 105 -8.11 -2.81 -5.82
N THR A 106 -8.99 -2.55 -6.78
CA THR A 106 -8.81 -2.83 -8.21
C THR A 106 -9.06 -1.57 -9.04
N ASP A 107 -9.00 -1.69 -10.36
CA ASP A 107 -9.36 -0.61 -11.29
C ASP A 107 -10.78 -0.05 -11.05
N VAL A 108 -11.69 -0.83 -10.42
CA VAL A 108 -13.04 -0.38 -10.06
C VAL A 108 -12.99 0.78 -9.05
N ALA A 109 -12.11 0.75 -8.05
CA ALA A 109 -11.91 1.88 -7.15
C ALA A 109 -11.53 3.15 -7.90
N LEU A 110 -10.64 3.06 -8.89
CA LEU A 110 -10.20 4.23 -9.67
C LEU A 110 -11.35 4.79 -10.54
N SER A 111 -12.21 3.91 -11.06
CA SER A 111 -13.44 4.32 -11.73
C SER A 111 -14.40 5.07 -10.80
N HIS A 112 -14.53 4.66 -9.54
CA HIS A 112 -15.30 5.43 -8.55
C HIS A 112 -14.64 6.78 -8.24
N LEU A 113 -13.31 6.80 -8.03
CA LEU A 113 -12.57 8.03 -7.78
C LEU A 113 -12.64 9.01 -8.93
N SER A 114 -12.85 8.58 -10.18
CA SER A 114 -13.06 9.48 -11.33
C SER A 114 -14.22 10.47 -11.15
N ARG A 115 -15.14 10.19 -10.21
CA ARG A 115 -16.29 11.04 -9.88
C ARG A 115 -15.99 12.07 -8.79
N CYS A 116 -14.87 11.95 -8.09
CA CYS A 116 -14.44 12.88 -7.04
C CYS A 116 -13.83 14.15 -7.65
N ALA A 117 -14.65 15.03 -8.25
CA ALA A 117 -14.16 16.17 -9.03
C ALA A 117 -13.22 17.13 -8.29
N GLY A 118 -13.18 17.09 -6.96
CA GLY A 118 -12.30 17.91 -6.12
C GLY A 118 -10.93 17.28 -5.82
N LEU A 119 -10.68 16.02 -6.19
CA LEU A 119 -9.48 15.29 -5.81
C LEU A 119 -8.24 15.89 -6.50
N ARG A 120 -7.23 16.21 -5.69
CA ARG A 120 -5.98 16.85 -6.15
C ARG A 120 -4.78 15.96 -5.98
N GLN A 121 -4.79 15.09 -4.97
CA GLN A 121 -3.67 14.22 -4.63
C GLN A 121 -4.19 12.82 -4.34
N LEU A 122 -3.61 11.83 -5.02
CA LEU A 122 -3.90 10.42 -4.81
C LEU A 122 -2.58 9.66 -4.58
N LYS A 123 -2.51 8.95 -3.46
CA LYS A 123 -1.46 7.97 -3.21
C LYS A 123 -2.06 6.57 -3.27
N MET A 124 -1.57 5.77 -4.20
CA MET A 124 -2.05 4.41 -4.49
C MET A 124 -0.85 3.48 -4.69
N ASN A 125 0.14 3.65 -3.81
CA ASN A 125 1.38 2.89 -3.83
C ASN A 125 1.14 1.43 -3.43
N TYR A 126 1.91 0.53 -4.04
CA TYR A 126 1.96 -0.89 -3.73
C TYR A 126 0.61 -1.60 -3.87
N LEU A 127 -0.15 -1.26 -4.93
CA LEU A 127 -1.40 -1.92 -5.24
C LEU A 127 -1.21 -2.92 -6.38
N GLY A 128 -1.41 -4.20 -6.08
CA GLY A 128 -1.11 -5.31 -7.00
C GLY A 128 -2.10 -5.46 -8.14
N GLN A 129 -3.31 -4.91 -8.01
CA GLN A 129 -4.41 -5.12 -8.96
C GLN A 129 -4.79 -3.85 -9.75
N ILE A 130 -3.99 -2.78 -9.64
CA ILE A 130 -4.15 -1.56 -10.43
C ILE A 130 -3.38 -1.69 -11.74
N THR A 131 -4.05 -1.42 -12.85
CA THR A 131 -3.50 -1.48 -14.21
C THR A 131 -3.65 -0.14 -14.94
N ASP A 132 -3.08 -0.07 -16.14
CA ASP A 132 -3.24 1.08 -17.03
C ASP A 132 -4.73 1.41 -17.33
N SER A 133 -5.63 0.43 -17.28
CA SER A 133 -7.08 0.66 -17.45
C SER A 133 -7.67 1.48 -16.30
N GLY A 134 -7.29 1.17 -15.06
CA GLY A 134 -7.66 1.95 -13.89
C GLY A 134 -7.09 3.36 -13.94
N LEU A 135 -5.82 3.51 -14.34
CA LEU A 135 -5.21 4.83 -14.56
C LEU A 135 -5.97 5.63 -15.61
N GLY A 136 -6.38 4.98 -16.70
CA GLY A 136 -7.22 5.59 -17.73
C GLY A 136 -8.58 6.04 -17.22
N SER A 137 -9.14 5.41 -16.18
CA SER A 137 -10.39 5.87 -15.57
C SER A 137 -10.22 7.19 -14.81
N LEU A 138 -9.03 7.48 -14.29
CA LEU A 138 -8.72 8.75 -13.63
C LEU A 138 -8.58 9.91 -14.61
N SER A 139 -8.51 9.66 -15.92
CA SER A 139 -8.34 10.69 -16.94
C SER A 139 -9.44 11.77 -16.97
N CYS A 140 -10.64 11.44 -16.48
CA CYS A 140 -11.75 12.38 -16.33
C CYS A 140 -11.52 13.42 -15.20
N GLN A 141 -10.49 13.23 -14.37
CA GLN A 141 -10.15 14.13 -13.27
C GLN A 141 -9.40 15.36 -13.77
N GLY A 142 -10.14 16.46 -13.95
CA GLY A 142 -9.58 17.73 -14.41
C GLY A 142 -8.71 18.47 -13.39
N LEU A 143 -8.76 18.12 -12.10
CA LEU A 143 -8.06 18.84 -11.02
C LEU A 143 -6.93 18.05 -10.34
N LEU A 144 -6.64 16.85 -10.82
CA LEU A 144 -5.63 15.98 -10.23
C LEU A 144 -4.22 16.54 -10.48
N GLN A 145 -3.48 16.80 -9.41
CA GLN A 145 -2.19 17.50 -9.41
C GLN A 145 -1.04 16.58 -9.01
N SER A 146 -1.30 15.54 -8.22
CA SER A 146 -0.28 14.61 -7.75
C SER A 146 -0.82 13.18 -7.75
N ILE A 147 -0.06 12.27 -8.34
CA ILE A 147 -0.32 10.83 -8.30
C ILE A 147 0.97 10.13 -7.86
N GLU A 148 0.87 9.31 -6.82
CA GLU A 148 1.91 8.34 -6.47
C GLU A 148 1.37 6.92 -6.71
N ALA A 149 2.06 6.15 -7.54
CA ALA A 149 1.74 4.77 -7.92
C ALA A 149 2.99 3.88 -7.81
N ARG A 150 3.78 4.06 -6.74
CA ARG A 150 5.05 3.36 -6.53
C ARG A 150 4.83 1.86 -6.41
N GLY A 151 5.73 1.07 -7.00
CA GLY A 151 5.75 -0.38 -6.83
C GLY A 151 4.47 -1.08 -7.29
N CYS A 152 3.68 -0.47 -8.18
CA CYS A 152 2.50 -1.10 -8.78
C CYS A 152 2.94 -1.93 -10.01
N PRO A 153 2.94 -3.27 -9.93
CA PRO A 153 3.60 -4.14 -10.91
C PRO A 153 2.94 -4.18 -12.30
N HIS A 154 1.73 -3.65 -12.41
CA HIS A 154 0.94 -3.65 -13.65
C HIS A 154 0.77 -2.26 -14.27
N VAL A 155 1.41 -1.24 -13.70
CA VAL A 155 1.53 0.09 -14.31
C VAL A 155 2.66 0.05 -15.35
N THR A 156 2.34 0.44 -16.58
CA THR A 156 3.29 0.43 -17.71
C THR A 156 3.39 1.80 -18.37
N ASP A 157 4.20 1.89 -19.43
CA ASP A 157 4.28 3.06 -20.31
C ASP A 157 2.90 3.56 -20.75
N GLY A 158 1.96 2.66 -21.05
CA GLY A 158 0.61 3.03 -21.50
C GLY A 158 -0.14 3.86 -20.46
N GLY A 159 -0.16 3.41 -19.21
CA GLY A 159 -0.84 4.11 -18.11
C GLY A 159 -0.20 5.46 -17.78
N VAL A 160 1.14 5.53 -17.82
CA VAL A 160 1.87 6.80 -17.65
C VAL A 160 1.46 7.80 -18.73
N LEU A 161 1.47 7.41 -19.99
CA LEU A 161 1.14 8.31 -21.11
C LEU A 161 -0.31 8.80 -21.04
N ILE A 162 -1.26 7.92 -20.72
CA ILE A 162 -2.67 8.29 -20.56
C ILE A 162 -2.85 9.35 -19.47
N LEU A 163 -2.19 9.20 -18.31
CA LEU A 163 -2.26 10.19 -17.24
C LEU A 163 -1.62 11.53 -17.65
N VAL A 164 -0.47 11.50 -18.31
CA VAL A 164 0.25 12.71 -18.72
C VAL A 164 -0.51 13.49 -19.80
N GLU A 165 -1.19 12.79 -20.71
CA GLU A 165 -1.99 13.37 -21.79
C GLU A 165 -3.31 13.97 -21.29
N LEU A 166 -4.03 13.25 -20.42
CA LEU A 166 -5.40 13.59 -20.05
C LEU A 166 -5.49 14.39 -18.74
N CYS A 167 -4.63 14.15 -17.75
CA CYS A 167 -4.58 14.93 -16.52
C CYS A 167 -3.67 16.16 -16.70
N ARG A 168 -4.14 17.18 -17.42
CA ARG A 168 -3.32 18.35 -17.79
C ARG A 168 -2.87 19.23 -16.61
N ASP A 169 -3.51 19.11 -15.45
CA ASP A 169 -3.13 19.78 -14.21
C ASP A 169 -2.11 19.00 -13.35
N LEU A 170 -1.72 17.80 -13.77
CA LEU A 170 -0.78 16.94 -13.06
C LEU A 170 0.62 17.56 -12.99
N ARG A 171 1.14 17.78 -11.78
CA ARG A 171 2.45 18.39 -11.53
C ARG A 171 3.45 17.38 -10.99
N LEU A 172 2.98 16.29 -10.40
CA LEU A 172 3.79 15.19 -9.89
C LEU A 172 3.19 13.85 -10.30
N LEU A 173 4.00 13.02 -10.94
CA LEU A 173 3.71 11.61 -11.19
C LEU A 173 4.88 10.77 -10.67
N ASP A 174 4.65 10.01 -9.61
CA ASP A 174 5.66 9.12 -9.05
C ASP A 174 5.33 7.67 -9.39
N VAL A 175 6.17 7.05 -10.21
CA VAL A 175 6.06 5.64 -10.64
C VAL A 175 7.30 4.85 -10.22
N SER A 176 7.94 5.25 -9.11
CA SER A 176 9.14 4.58 -8.60
C SER A 176 8.89 3.08 -8.43
N GLY A 177 9.80 2.24 -8.90
CA GLY A 177 9.68 0.78 -8.79
C GLY A 177 8.66 0.12 -9.73
N CYS A 178 8.01 0.87 -10.62
CA CYS A 178 7.18 0.29 -11.68
C CYS A 178 8.10 -0.21 -12.81
N GLU A 179 8.56 -1.45 -12.71
CA GLU A 179 9.56 -2.04 -13.62
C GLU A 179 9.12 -2.12 -15.09
N ARG A 180 7.84 -1.94 -15.39
CA ARG A 180 7.30 -1.91 -16.76
C ARG A 180 7.21 -0.51 -17.36
N VAL A 181 7.66 0.51 -16.62
CA VAL A 181 7.87 1.86 -17.15
C VAL A 181 9.29 1.95 -17.71
N THR A 182 9.41 2.39 -18.95
CA THR A 182 10.65 2.39 -19.73
C THR A 182 11.00 3.80 -20.22
N THR A 183 12.20 3.93 -20.79
CA THR A 183 12.65 5.17 -21.42
C THR A 183 11.67 5.69 -22.48
N ALA A 184 10.92 4.80 -23.15
CA ALA A 184 9.98 5.20 -24.19
C ALA A 184 8.86 6.09 -23.66
N ALA A 185 8.28 5.77 -22.48
CA ALA A 185 7.26 6.63 -21.87
C ALA A 185 7.81 8.02 -21.56
N VAL A 186 9.00 8.12 -20.98
CA VAL A 186 9.60 9.41 -20.61
C VAL A 186 9.87 10.26 -21.84
N MET A 187 10.37 9.67 -22.93
CA MET A 187 10.59 10.39 -24.19
C MET A 187 9.28 10.90 -24.79
N SER A 188 8.23 10.06 -24.83
CA SER A 188 6.91 10.48 -25.30
C SER A 188 6.27 11.55 -24.40
N CYS A 189 6.54 11.53 -23.10
CA CYS A 189 6.07 12.58 -22.19
C CYS A 189 6.64 13.96 -22.54
N VAL A 190 7.88 14.07 -23.05
CA VAL A 190 8.49 15.35 -23.45
C VAL A 190 7.61 16.07 -24.47
N ASP A 191 7.16 15.35 -25.50
CA ASP A 191 6.33 15.91 -26.56
C ASP A 191 4.95 16.32 -26.02
N ILE A 192 4.35 15.49 -25.16
CA ILE A 192 3.03 15.79 -24.56
C ILE A 192 3.09 17.02 -23.65
N VAL A 193 4.11 17.11 -22.77
CA VAL A 193 4.18 18.20 -21.79
C VAL A 193 4.55 19.55 -22.42
N CYS A 194 5.12 19.55 -23.62
CA CYS A 194 5.52 20.78 -24.29
C CYS A 194 4.32 21.68 -24.67
N GLU A 195 3.11 21.11 -24.68
CA GLU A 195 1.83 21.77 -24.97
C GLU A 195 1.06 22.14 -23.69
N ARG A 196 1.55 21.75 -22.51
CA ARG A 196 0.86 21.99 -21.23
C ARG A 196 1.17 23.38 -20.68
N SER A 197 0.28 23.90 -19.85
CA SER A 197 0.48 25.17 -19.13
C SER A 197 1.33 25.04 -17.86
N ASN A 198 1.58 23.81 -17.41
CA ASN A 198 2.19 23.49 -16.13
C ASN A 198 3.34 22.51 -16.34
N ALA A 199 4.46 22.71 -15.64
CA ALA A 199 5.54 21.72 -15.62
C ALA A 199 5.13 20.47 -14.84
N LEU A 200 5.56 19.30 -15.33
CA LEU A 200 5.40 17.99 -14.71
C LEU A 200 6.74 17.52 -14.14
N THR A 201 6.74 17.01 -12.92
CA THR A 201 7.82 16.19 -12.37
C THR A 201 7.40 14.73 -12.46
N ILE A 202 8.20 13.90 -13.14
CA ILE A 202 8.03 12.46 -13.16
C ILE A 202 9.16 11.80 -12.37
N VAL A 203 8.81 10.92 -11.43
CA VAL A 203 9.79 10.17 -10.63
C VAL A 203 9.85 8.74 -11.14
N VAL A 204 11.04 8.29 -11.53
CA VAL A 204 11.25 7.05 -12.30
C VAL A 204 12.34 6.15 -11.70
N GLY A 205 12.79 6.39 -10.48
CA GLY A 205 13.79 5.51 -9.85
C GLY A 205 13.26 4.09 -9.67
N GLY A 206 14.09 3.08 -9.91
CA GLY A 206 13.67 1.67 -9.84
C GLY A 206 12.77 1.20 -11.00
N THR A 207 12.62 1.99 -12.06
CA THR A 207 11.96 1.58 -13.32
C THR A 207 13.00 1.09 -14.34
N CYS A 208 12.58 0.74 -15.56
CA CYS A 208 13.46 0.41 -16.69
C CYS A 208 13.89 1.64 -17.53
N VAL A 209 13.84 2.85 -16.95
CA VAL A 209 14.28 4.08 -17.62
C VAL A 209 15.80 4.20 -17.59
N GLU A 210 16.43 4.30 -18.77
CA GLU A 210 17.87 4.48 -18.91
C GLU A 210 18.25 5.97 -18.81
N HIS A 211 18.80 6.39 -17.68
CA HIS A 211 19.13 7.80 -17.41
C HIS A 211 20.07 8.46 -18.43
N LYS A 212 20.94 7.69 -19.08
CA LYS A 212 21.90 8.21 -20.09
C LYS A 212 21.22 8.68 -21.38
N LYS A 213 19.98 8.26 -21.64
CA LYS A 213 19.20 8.65 -22.81
C LYS A 213 18.28 9.85 -22.55
N LEU A 214 18.22 10.33 -21.30
CA LEU A 214 17.36 11.43 -20.87
C LEU A 214 18.07 12.76 -21.10
N SER A 215 18.13 13.16 -22.35
CA SER A 215 18.47 14.52 -22.76
C SER A 215 17.44 14.92 -23.77
N LEU A 216 16.85 16.12 -23.62
CA LEU A 216 15.89 16.82 -24.49
C LEU A 216 14.61 17.16 -23.72
N ASP A 217 14.67 18.20 -22.89
CA ASP A 217 13.50 19.03 -22.65
C ASP A 217 13.88 20.49 -22.85
N PRO A 218 13.75 21.02 -24.08
CA PRO A 218 14.18 22.37 -24.40
C PRO A 218 13.34 23.45 -23.70
N LYS A 219 12.17 23.13 -23.15
CA LYS A 219 11.29 24.10 -22.47
C LYS A 219 11.36 24.02 -20.93
N GLY A 220 11.94 22.96 -20.36
CA GLY A 220 11.97 22.75 -18.91
C GLY A 220 10.61 22.41 -18.30
N MET A 221 9.69 21.86 -19.11
CA MET A 221 8.34 21.45 -18.74
C MET A 221 8.25 20.03 -18.16
N LEU A 222 9.25 19.17 -18.39
CA LEU A 222 9.39 17.84 -17.81
C LEU A 222 10.64 17.80 -16.93
N LYS A 223 10.44 17.67 -15.63
CA LYS A 223 11.51 17.36 -14.67
C LYS A 223 11.50 15.87 -14.43
N ILE A 224 12.66 15.24 -14.55
CA ILE A 224 12.80 13.81 -14.30
C ILE A 224 13.58 13.64 -13.00
N ASP A 225 12.97 12.99 -12.02
CA ASP A 225 13.61 12.57 -10.79
C ASP A 225 13.96 11.08 -10.88
N ILE A 226 15.22 10.75 -10.64
CA ILE A 226 15.77 9.39 -10.78
C ILE A 226 15.89 8.68 -9.43
N HIS A 227 15.55 9.32 -8.32
CA HIS A 227 15.57 8.69 -7.00
C HIS A 227 14.53 7.58 -6.93
N ASN A 228 14.93 6.43 -6.40
CA ASN A 228 14.02 5.31 -6.16
C ASN A 228 13.38 5.45 -4.78
N PHE A 229 12.09 5.82 -4.74
CA PHE A 229 11.30 5.86 -3.51
C PHE A 229 10.47 4.58 -3.28
N CYS A 230 10.64 3.56 -4.12
CA CYS A 230 10.00 2.26 -3.93
C CYS A 230 10.66 1.49 -2.79
N LEU A 231 9.84 0.94 -1.91
CA LEU A 231 10.22 0.02 -0.85
C LEU A 231 9.93 -1.41 -1.33
N GLU A 232 10.98 -2.16 -1.67
CA GLU A 232 10.83 -3.48 -2.30
C GLU A 232 10.00 -4.47 -1.47
N HIS A 233 10.10 -4.41 -0.14
CA HIS A 233 9.37 -5.30 0.77
C HIS A 233 7.85 -5.03 0.82
N TYR A 234 7.37 -3.90 0.28
CA TYR A 234 5.94 -3.66 0.13
C TYR A 234 5.40 -4.06 -1.24
N ARG A 235 6.26 -4.45 -2.20
CA ARG A 235 5.81 -4.77 -3.55
C ARG A 235 4.93 -6.03 -3.56
N PRO A 236 3.69 -5.96 -4.07
CA PRO A 236 2.78 -7.10 -4.11
C PRO A 236 3.35 -8.32 -4.85
N ASP A 237 4.09 -8.08 -5.93
CA ASP A 237 4.75 -9.14 -6.72
C ASP A 237 5.99 -9.76 -6.04
N ARG A 238 6.39 -9.26 -4.86
CA ARG A 238 7.55 -9.73 -4.09
C ARG A 238 7.17 -10.31 -2.73
N LEU A 239 5.98 -10.00 -2.22
CA LEU A 239 5.45 -10.55 -0.96
C LEU A 239 5.33 -12.08 -1.01
N GLU A 240 4.99 -12.66 -2.15
CA GLU A 240 4.93 -14.12 -2.33
C GLU A 240 6.28 -14.83 -2.14
N ARG A 241 7.40 -14.13 -2.32
CA ARG A 241 8.75 -14.72 -2.12
C ARG A 241 9.15 -14.81 -0.64
N MET A 242 8.56 -13.99 0.23
CA MET A 242 8.87 -14.01 1.67
C MET A 242 8.07 -15.07 2.41
N SER A 243 6.85 -15.39 1.94
CA SER A 243 6.02 -16.46 2.52
C SER A 243 6.52 -17.87 2.20
N LEU A 244 7.39 -18.02 1.18
CA LEU A 244 7.95 -19.32 0.75
C LEU A 244 9.32 -19.64 1.38
N HIS A 245 9.83 -18.81 2.30
CA HIS A 245 11.12 -19.05 2.96
C HIS A 245 11.00 -19.41 4.46
N ASP A 246 9.78 -19.52 5.00
CA ASP A 246 9.57 -19.91 6.41
C ASP A 246 9.03 -21.34 6.61
N GLU A 247 8.90 -22.16 5.56
CA GLU A 247 8.42 -23.56 5.68
C GLU A 247 9.38 -24.66 5.18
N HIS A 248 10.59 -24.33 4.70
CA HIS A 248 11.47 -25.33 4.07
C HIS A 248 12.87 -25.54 4.67
N ASP A 249 13.12 -25.15 5.93
CA ASP A 249 14.40 -25.43 6.60
C ASP A 249 14.26 -26.18 7.95
N TRP A 250 13.23 -27.02 8.15
CA TRP A 250 13.14 -27.88 9.34
C TRP A 250 12.77 -29.35 9.13
N TYR A 251 12.84 -29.85 7.89
CA TYR A 251 12.82 -31.29 7.62
C TYR A 251 13.88 -31.61 6.56
N GLY A 252 15.14 -31.58 6.97
CA GLY A 252 16.22 -32.18 6.19
C GLY A 252 16.06 -33.70 6.16
N ASP A 253 16.00 -34.22 4.94
CA ASP A 253 16.20 -35.62 4.49
C ASP A 253 16.49 -36.65 5.60
N LEU A 254 15.47 -37.47 5.91
CA LEU A 254 15.62 -38.73 6.66
C LEU A 254 15.23 -39.96 5.83
N ASP A 255 15.26 -39.86 4.50
CA ASP A 255 15.05 -41.01 3.60
C ASP A 255 16.38 -41.38 2.93
N GLY A 256 17.25 -42.10 3.66
CA GLY A 256 18.51 -42.57 3.10
C GLY A 256 19.51 -43.25 4.05
N TYR A 257 19.23 -43.35 5.35
CA TYR A 257 20.07 -44.13 6.27
C TYR A 257 19.65 -45.60 6.26
N GLU A 258 20.26 -46.41 5.38
CA GLU A 258 20.37 -47.84 5.62
C GLU A 258 21.21 -48.04 6.89
N GLY A 259 20.57 -48.57 7.93
CA GLY A 259 21.18 -48.80 9.23
C GLY A 259 22.43 -49.65 9.12
N ASP A 260 23.54 -49.13 9.62
CA ASP A 260 24.80 -49.84 9.73
C ASP A 260 24.63 -50.91 10.83
N ALA A 261 24.35 -52.14 10.44
CA ALA A 261 24.08 -53.25 11.37
C ALA A 261 25.25 -53.52 12.35
N GLU A 262 26.45 -53.03 12.05
CA GLU A 262 27.61 -53.04 12.96
C GLU A 262 27.48 -52.06 14.13
N ALA A 263 26.74 -50.96 13.98
CA ALA A 263 26.53 -49.98 15.06
C ALA A 263 25.53 -50.49 16.11
N GLU A 264 24.49 -51.21 15.70
CA GLU A 264 23.54 -51.86 16.62
C GLU A 264 24.19 -53.02 17.39
N ALA A 265 25.05 -53.81 16.74
CA ALA A 265 25.81 -54.87 17.40
C ALA A 265 26.79 -54.30 18.46
N ARG A 266 27.42 -53.15 18.19
CA ARG A 266 28.24 -52.45 19.18
C ARG A 266 27.41 -51.89 20.34
N ALA A 267 26.20 -51.39 20.10
CA ALA A 267 25.37 -50.81 21.15
C ALA A 267 24.81 -51.86 22.13
N GLN A 268 24.55 -53.08 21.66
CA GLN A 268 24.11 -54.19 22.53
C GLN A 268 25.22 -54.70 23.47
N ASP A 269 26.48 -54.68 23.03
CA ASP A 269 27.64 -55.09 23.85
C ASP A 269 27.91 -54.12 25.03
N TYR A 270 27.45 -52.87 24.91
CA TYR A 270 27.52 -51.85 25.97
C TYR A 270 26.39 -51.95 27.00
N LEU A 271 25.28 -52.62 26.69
CA LEU A 271 24.13 -52.74 27.60
C LEU A 271 24.16 -54.02 28.44
N GLU A 272 24.99 -55.01 28.09
CA GLU A 272 25.12 -56.26 28.85
C GLU A 272 26.22 -56.24 29.93
N ASN A 273 26.99 -55.15 30.04
CA ASN A 273 28.05 -55.01 31.04
C ASN A 273 27.68 -53.95 32.10
N ASP A 274 26.90 -54.38 33.09
CA ASP A 274 26.70 -53.69 34.38
C ASP A 274 28.04 -53.51 35.12
N ASP A 275 28.36 -52.28 35.56
CA ASP A 275 28.81 -51.98 36.94
C ASP A 275 28.82 -50.45 37.20
N PRO A 276 28.63 -49.98 38.45
CA PRO A 276 27.89 -48.76 38.75
C PRO A 276 28.71 -47.71 39.54
N LEU A 277 28.04 -46.57 39.77
CA LEU A 277 28.34 -45.52 40.76
C LEU A 277 29.59 -44.67 40.51
N MET A 278 29.43 -43.35 40.63
CA MET A 278 30.21 -42.53 41.56
C MET A 278 29.47 -41.19 41.79
N ASP A 279 29.35 -40.86 43.06
CA ASP A 279 28.64 -39.74 43.67
C ASP A 279 29.32 -38.36 43.48
N GLU A 280 28.60 -37.36 44.02
CA GLU A 280 29.08 -36.11 44.62
C GLU A 280 29.14 -34.83 43.77
N ASP A 281 28.19 -33.94 44.12
CA ASP A 281 28.36 -32.53 44.48
C ASP A 281 29.20 -31.62 43.56
N TYR A 282 28.61 -30.52 43.09
CA TYR A 282 29.17 -29.20 43.40
C TYR A 282 28.15 -28.05 43.29
N ILE A 283 28.28 -27.16 44.27
CA ILE A 283 27.34 -26.16 44.79
C ILE A 283 27.36 -24.85 44.00
N MET A 284 26.22 -24.13 44.08
CA MET A 284 26.01 -22.74 43.68
C MET A 284 27.04 -21.74 44.25
N SER A 285 27.51 -20.83 43.40
CA SER A 285 27.65 -19.39 43.73
C SER A 285 27.65 -18.56 42.45
#